data_AF-A0A7V6RMS3-F1
#
_entry.id   AF-A0A7V6RMS3-F1
#
_cell.length_a   1.000
_cell.length_b   1.000
_cell.length_c   1.000
_cell.angle_alpha   90.00
_cell.angle_beta   90.00
_cell.angle_gamma   90.00
#
_symmetry.space_group_name_H-M   'P 1'
#
loop_
_entity.id
_entity.type
_entity.pdbx_description
1 polymer ?
#
loop_
_entity_poly.entity_id
_entity_poly.type
_entity_poly.pdbx_seq_one_letter_code
_entity_poly.pdbx_strand_id
1 'polypeptide(L)'
;MKKWISIIVMTGFLLTLFPFNALASAREVVSLGADLTPQQEREMLELFGVNKDDVKIIRVTNQEMRQYLGGLVPEKQLGTTAYSSAHIKLAPRGHGITVKTYNIAWVSKEMYANAMV
;
A
#
# COMPACT_ATOMS: atom_id res chain seq x y z
N MET A 1 25.44 25.91 -43.92
CA MET A 1 25.89 25.40 -42.60
C MET A 1 25.21 26.10 -41.42
N LYS A 2 25.30 27.43 -41.26
CA LYS A 2 24.65 28.17 -40.14
C LYS A 2 23.13 27.92 -39.98
N LYS A 3 22.37 27.83 -41.10
CA LYS A 3 20.92 27.55 -41.07
C LYS A 3 20.57 26.16 -40.53
N TRP A 4 21.43 25.17 -40.79
CA TRP A 4 21.23 23.77 -40.37
C TRP A 4 21.58 23.61 -38.89
N ILE A 5 22.62 24.32 -38.42
CA ILE A 5 22.97 24.42 -37.00
C ILE A 5 21.81 25.05 -36.21
N SER A 6 21.21 26.12 -36.74
CA SER A 6 20.07 26.78 -36.09
C SER A 6 18.85 25.86 -35.95
N ILE A 7 18.55 25.06 -36.97
CA ILE A 7 17.44 24.10 -36.94
C ILE A 7 17.68 22.99 -35.90
N ILE A 8 18.91 22.47 -35.80
CA ILE A 8 19.25 21.42 -34.83
C ILE A 8 19.15 21.95 -33.39
N VAL A 9 19.61 23.18 -33.14
CA VAL A 9 19.50 23.83 -31.82
C VAL A 9 18.04 24.09 -31.44
N MET A 10 17.21 24.53 -32.39
CA MET A 10 15.79 24.82 -32.13
C MET A 10 14.98 23.54 -31.87
N THR A 11 15.25 22.45 -32.59
CA THR A 11 14.62 21.15 -32.35
C THR A 11 15.06 20.53 -31.02
N GLY A 12 16.33 20.70 -30.62
CA GLY A 12 16.82 20.26 -29.32
C GLY A 12 16.16 20.99 -28.15
N PHE A 13 15.84 22.28 -28.31
CA PHE A 13 15.12 23.07 -27.32
C PHE A 13 13.63 22.71 -27.22
N LEU A 14 13.01 22.28 -28.33
CA LEU A 14 11.62 21.81 -28.34
C LEU A 14 11.42 20.46 -27.62
N LEU A 15 12.44 19.60 -27.61
CA LEU A 15 12.39 18.29 -26.94
C LEU A 15 12.42 18.39 -25.40
N THR A 16 12.88 19.50 -24.83
CA THR A 16 12.90 19.70 -23.36
C THR A 16 11.57 20.20 -22.80
N LEU A 17 10.62 20.58 -23.67
CA LEU A 17 9.30 21.08 -23.27
C LEU A 17 8.30 19.96 -22.96
N PHE A 18 8.64 18.69 -23.18
CA PHE A 18 7.81 17.57 -22.75
C PHE A 18 8.05 17.30 -21.27
N PRO A 19 7.07 17.59 -20.38
CA PRO A 19 7.19 17.16 -19.00
C PRO A 19 7.21 15.62 -18.99
N PHE A 20 8.33 15.05 -18.57
CA PHE A 20 8.38 13.66 -18.15
C PHE A 20 7.50 13.54 -16.91
N ASN A 21 6.22 13.23 -17.10
CA ASN A 21 5.37 12.81 -16.02
C ASN A 21 5.97 11.52 -15.48
N ALA A 22 6.61 11.59 -14.32
CA ALA A 22 7.01 10.41 -13.59
C ALA A 22 5.73 9.63 -13.26
N LEU A 23 5.53 8.49 -13.93
CA LEU A 23 4.57 7.48 -13.53
C LEU A 23 5.05 6.91 -12.19
N ALA A 24 4.69 7.58 -11.10
CA ALA A 24 4.72 6.98 -9.79
C ALA A 24 3.67 5.87 -9.82
N SER A 25 4.08 4.64 -10.12
CA SER A 25 3.23 3.47 -9.90
C SER A 25 2.79 3.54 -8.45
N ALA A 26 1.50 3.78 -8.24
CA ALA A 26 0.92 3.88 -6.92
C ALA A 26 1.25 2.58 -6.19
N ARG A 27 2.21 2.64 -5.26
CA ARG A 27 2.69 1.44 -4.55
C ARG A 27 1.56 0.93 -3.67
N GLU A 28 0.86 -0.08 -4.16
CA GLU A 28 -0.02 -0.89 -3.34
C GLU A 28 0.83 -1.60 -2.30
N VAL A 29 0.33 -1.62 -1.05
CA VAL A 29 1.03 -2.24 0.07
C VAL A 29 0.13 -3.31 0.65
N VAL A 30 0.70 -4.49 0.87
CA VAL A 30 0.06 -5.59 1.59
C VAL A 30 0.84 -5.84 2.87
N SER A 31 0.18 -5.73 4.02
CA SER A 31 0.69 -6.28 5.27
C SER A 31 0.19 -7.71 5.44
N LEU A 32 1.11 -8.60 5.80
CA LEU A 32 0.81 -9.99 6.12
C LEU A 32 1.23 -10.28 7.57
N GLY A 33 0.36 -10.95 8.29
CA GLY A 33 0.69 -11.49 9.61
C GLY A 33 1.87 -12.47 9.52
N ALA A 34 2.84 -12.34 10.43
CA ALA A 34 4.05 -13.16 10.43
C ALA A 34 3.79 -14.64 10.75
N ASP A 35 2.66 -14.96 11.39
CA ASP A 35 2.28 -16.33 11.77
C ASP A 35 1.43 -17.04 10.71
N LEU A 36 1.16 -16.40 9.56
CA LEU A 36 0.50 -17.05 8.43
C LEU A 36 1.37 -18.18 7.87
N THR A 37 0.74 -19.32 7.62
CA THR A 37 1.35 -20.37 6.81
C THR A 37 1.50 -19.93 5.35
N PRO A 38 2.39 -20.56 4.57
CA PRO A 38 2.53 -20.23 3.15
C PRO A 38 1.23 -20.40 2.35
N GLN A 39 0.33 -21.30 2.78
CA GLN A 39 -0.98 -21.45 2.16
C GLN A 39 -1.89 -20.27 2.47
N GLN A 40 -1.97 -19.87 3.75
CA GLN A 40 -2.80 -18.73 4.16
C GLN A 40 -2.29 -17.42 3.55
N GLU A 41 -0.98 -17.24 3.37
CA GLU A 41 -0.45 -16.08 2.63
C GLU A 41 -1.00 -16.03 1.20
N ARG A 42 -1.05 -17.17 0.49
CA ARG A 42 -1.62 -17.21 -0.86
C ARG A 42 -3.11 -16.89 -0.85
N GLU A 43 -3.85 -17.45 0.10
CA GLU A 43 -5.28 -17.17 0.27
C GLU A 43 -5.55 -15.68 0.53
N MET A 44 -4.68 -15.01 1.31
CA MET A 44 -4.79 -13.57 1.55
C MET A 44 -4.50 -12.75 0.29
N LEU A 45 -3.47 -13.09 -0.48
CA LEU A 45 -3.16 -12.39 -1.74
C LEU A 45 -4.28 -12.58 -2.77
N GLU A 46 -4.87 -13.77 -2.83
CA GLU A 46 -6.04 -14.06 -3.66
C GLU A 46 -7.27 -13.25 -3.21
N LEU A 47 -7.54 -13.19 -1.90
CA LEU A 47 -8.61 -12.37 -1.34
C LEU A 47 -8.45 -10.88 -1.68
N PHE A 48 -7.21 -10.39 -1.70
CA PHE A 48 -6.90 -9.01 -2.10
C PHE A 48 -6.90 -8.82 -3.62
N GLY A 49 -6.86 -9.90 -4.41
CA GLY A 49 -6.83 -9.84 -5.86
C GLY A 49 -5.54 -9.25 -6.41
N VAL A 50 -4.42 -9.48 -5.74
CA VAL A 50 -3.11 -8.90 -6.11
C VAL A 50 -2.05 -9.97 -6.34
N ASN A 51 -1.14 -9.70 -7.27
CA ASN A 51 0.07 -10.49 -7.41
C ASN A 51 1.14 -9.98 -6.43
N LYS A 52 1.88 -10.91 -5.82
CA LYS A 52 2.99 -10.63 -4.91
C LYS A 52 4.06 -9.74 -5.54
N ASP A 53 4.29 -9.88 -6.84
CA ASP A 53 5.33 -9.12 -7.55
C ASP A 53 4.91 -7.67 -7.86
N ASP A 54 3.61 -7.37 -7.78
CA ASP A 54 3.05 -6.05 -8.10
C ASP A 54 2.89 -5.15 -6.86
N VAL A 55 3.05 -5.72 -5.66
CA VAL A 55 2.78 -5.05 -4.39
C VAL A 55 3.97 -5.08 -3.45
N LYS A 56 4.09 -4.05 -2.62
CA LYS A 56 5.05 -4.09 -1.52
C LYS A 56 4.46 -4.93 -0.39
N ILE A 57 5.08 -6.07 -0.11
CA ILE A 57 4.73 -6.89 1.05
C ILE A 57 5.53 -6.44 2.28
N ILE A 58 4.85 -6.22 3.39
CA ILE A 58 5.44 -6.05 4.72
C ILE A 58 4.93 -7.15 5.64
N ARG A 59 5.78 -7.66 6.52
CA ARG A 59 5.37 -8.64 7.54
C ARG A 59 5.22 -7.96 8.89
N VAL A 60 4.15 -8.32 9.59
CA VAL A 60 3.82 -7.77 10.90
C VAL A 60 3.90 -8.88 11.94
N THR A 61 4.76 -8.68 12.92
CA THR A 61 4.98 -9.65 14.02
C THR A 61 4.13 -9.31 15.24
N ASN A 62 3.88 -10.31 16.07
CA ASN A 62 3.18 -10.11 17.35
C ASN A 62 4.01 -9.24 18.32
N GLN A 63 5.34 -9.24 18.20
CA GLN A 63 6.22 -8.34 18.95
C GLN A 63 6.00 -6.87 18.56
N GLU A 64 5.95 -6.57 17.26
CA GLU A 64 5.67 -5.19 16.78
C GLU A 64 4.30 -4.72 17.24
N MET A 65 3.27 -5.59 17.19
CA MET A 65 1.95 -5.23 17.71
C MET A 65 2.02 -4.84 19.19
N ARG A 66 2.72 -5.61 20.04
CA ARG A 66 2.92 -5.22 21.45
C ARG A 66 3.73 -3.93 21.62
N GLN A 67 4.74 -3.73 20.80
CA GLN A 67 5.57 -2.53 20.86
C GLN A 67 4.77 -1.26 20.54
N TYR A 68 3.94 -1.30 19.49
CA TYR A 68 3.22 -0.11 19.02
C TYR A 68 1.84 0.08 19.64
N LEU A 69 1.20 -1.00 20.08
CA LEU A 69 -0.18 -0.99 20.55
C LEU A 69 -0.32 -1.39 22.03
N GLY A 70 0.76 -1.83 22.67
CA GLY A 70 0.79 -2.14 24.10
C GLY A 70 0.34 -0.94 24.94
N GLY A 71 -0.55 -1.19 25.91
CA GLY A 71 -1.13 -0.14 26.76
C GLY A 71 -2.21 0.72 26.09
N LEU A 72 -2.37 0.64 24.75
CA LEU A 72 -3.43 1.34 24.00
C LEU A 72 -4.62 0.42 23.72
N VAL A 73 -4.37 -0.88 23.56
CA VAL A 73 -5.40 -1.91 23.37
C VAL A 73 -5.37 -2.94 24.48
N PRO A 74 -6.54 -3.52 24.84
CA PRO A 74 -6.59 -4.62 25.80
C PRO A 74 -5.73 -5.79 25.35
N GLU A 75 -4.98 -6.41 26.26
CA GLU A 75 -4.12 -7.59 25.99
C GLU A 75 -4.87 -8.72 25.28
N LYS A 76 -6.15 -8.92 25.62
CA LYS A 76 -7.00 -9.90 24.94
C LYS A 76 -7.11 -9.67 23.42
N GLN A 77 -7.05 -8.42 22.97
CA GLN A 77 -7.12 -8.06 21.55
C GLN A 77 -5.74 -8.10 20.87
N LEU A 78 -4.65 -7.91 21.60
CA LEU A 78 -3.29 -8.07 21.06
C LEU A 78 -2.97 -9.53 20.77
N GLY A 79 -3.43 -10.43 21.64
CA GLY A 79 -3.22 -11.87 21.49
C GLY A 79 -1.75 -12.27 21.44
N THR A 80 -1.51 -13.53 21.08
CA THR A 80 -0.17 -14.14 21.05
C THR A 80 0.36 -14.40 19.65
N THR A 81 -0.47 -14.19 18.61
CA THR A 81 -0.19 -14.49 17.21
C THR A 81 -0.58 -13.32 16.31
N ALA A 82 0.12 -13.16 15.20
CA ALA A 82 -0.12 -12.16 14.16
C ALA A 82 -0.62 -12.83 12.88
N TYR A 83 -1.95 -12.90 12.72
CA TYR A 83 -2.61 -13.40 11.50
C TYR A 83 -3.20 -12.28 10.63
N SER A 84 -3.59 -11.17 11.26
CA SER A 84 -4.25 -10.06 10.59
C SER A 84 -3.41 -9.51 9.44
N SER A 85 -4.08 -9.23 8.32
CA SER A 85 -3.47 -8.78 7.07
C SER A 85 -4.31 -7.66 6.47
N ALA A 86 -3.68 -6.73 5.76
CA ALA A 86 -4.37 -5.61 5.14
C ALA A 86 -3.78 -5.27 3.77
N HIS A 87 -4.63 -4.78 2.87
CA HIS A 87 -4.22 -4.27 1.56
C HIS A 87 -4.65 -2.81 1.43
N ILE A 88 -3.71 -1.96 1.04
CA ILE A 88 -3.91 -0.52 0.88
C ILE A 88 -3.54 -0.13 -0.54
N LYS A 89 -4.48 0.55 -1.20
CA LYS A 89 -4.34 1.11 -2.55
C LYS A 89 -4.76 2.57 -2.54
N LEU A 90 -4.02 3.41 -3.25
CA LEU A 90 -4.41 4.81 -3.45
C LEU A 90 -5.67 4.90 -4.31
N ALA A 91 -6.68 5.57 -3.79
CA ALA A 91 -7.87 5.92 -4.56
C ALA A 91 -7.58 7.08 -5.53
N PRO A 92 -8.37 7.25 -6.60
CA PRO A 92 -8.25 8.40 -7.49
C PRO A 92 -8.43 9.71 -6.72
N ARG A 93 -7.80 10.80 -7.20
CA ARG A 93 -7.96 12.12 -6.59
C ARG A 93 -9.45 12.50 -6.47
N GLY A 94 -9.80 13.12 -5.35
CA GLY A 94 -11.18 13.52 -5.04
C GLY A 94 -12.04 12.40 -4.45
N HIS A 95 -11.52 11.17 -4.30
CA HIS A 95 -12.22 10.09 -3.60
C HIS A 95 -11.83 10.08 -2.12
N GLY A 96 -12.80 9.73 -1.26
CA GLY A 96 -12.57 9.50 0.16
C GLY A 96 -12.02 8.09 0.45
N ILE A 97 -11.97 7.75 1.74
CA ILE A 97 -11.48 6.44 2.20
C ILE A 97 -12.62 5.41 2.10
N THR A 98 -12.34 4.28 1.44
CA THR A 98 -13.25 3.14 1.39
C THR A 98 -12.59 1.95 2.08
N VAL A 99 -13.26 1.43 3.10
CA VAL A 99 -12.79 0.26 3.86
C VAL A 99 -13.70 -0.94 3.61
N LYS A 100 -13.10 -2.12 3.46
CA LYS A 100 -13.78 -3.42 3.47
C LYS A 100 -13.12 -4.27 4.55
N THR A 101 -13.91 -4.99 5.32
CA THR A 101 -13.45 -5.82 6.45
C THR A 101 -13.95 -7.23 6.28
N TYR A 102 -13.09 -8.21 6.56
CA TYR A 102 -13.44 -9.63 6.57
C TYR A 102 -12.97 -10.22 7.90
N ASN A 103 -13.84 -10.96 8.58
CA ASN A 103 -13.52 -11.62 9.84
C ASN A 103 -12.95 -10.67 10.92
N ILE A 104 -13.51 -9.45 11.04
CA ILE A 104 -13.14 -8.48 12.06
C ILE A 104 -14.24 -8.42 13.13
N ALA A 105 -13.86 -8.58 14.40
CA ALA A 105 -14.82 -8.66 15.51
C ALA A 105 -14.82 -7.44 16.44
N TRP A 106 -13.77 -6.61 16.43
CA TRP A 106 -13.59 -5.56 17.43
C TRP A 106 -13.43 -4.15 16.83
N VAL A 107 -12.59 -4.00 15.81
CA VAL A 107 -12.38 -2.71 15.14
C VAL A 107 -13.44 -2.51 14.06
N SER A 108 -14.23 -1.43 14.15
CA SER A 108 -15.23 -1.15 13.12
C SER A 108 -14.59 -0.61 11.83
N LYS A 109 -15.34 -0.65 10.74
CA LYS A 109 -14.95 -0.07 9.46
C LYS A 109 -14.61 1.42 9.58
N GLU A 110 -15.37 2.15 10.39
CA GLU A 110 -15.22 3.58 10.65
C GLU A 110 -13.94 3.86 11.45
N MET A 111 -13.61 3.01 12.42
CA MET A 111 -12.34 3.13 13.16
C MET A 111 -11.13 3.00 12.25
N TYR A 112 -11.14 2.02 11.32
CA TYR A 112 -10.07 1.92 10.32
C TYR A 112 -10.00 3.15 9.42
N ALA A 113 -11.15 3.64 8.93
CA ALA A 113 -11.20 4.84 8.10
C ALA A 113 -10.63 6.06 8.85
N ASN A 114 -10.99 6.23 10.12
CA ASN A 114 -10.53 7.34 10.96
C ASN A 114 -9.01 7.28 11.23
N ALA A 115 -8.40 6.10 11.27
CA ALA A 115 -6.96 5.97 11.45
C ALA A 115 -6.13 6.36 10.20
N MET A 116 -6.78 6.57 9.06
CA MET A 116 -6.14 6.88 7.76
C MET A 116 -6.29 8.35 7.33
N VAL A 117 -6.88 9.20 8.19
CA VAL A 117 -7.05 10.65 7.99
C VAL A 117 -6.19 11.41 9.00
#